data_AF-A0A8B6C1F4-F1
#
_entry.id   AF-A0A8B6C1F4-F1
#
_cell.length_a   1.000
_cell.length_b   1.000
_cell.length_c   1.000
_cell.angle_alpha   90.00
_cell.angle_beta   90.00
_cell.angle_gamma   90.00
#
_symmetry.space_group_name_H-M   'P 1'
#
loop_
_entity.id
_entity.type
_entity.pdbx_description
1 polymer ?
#
loop_
_entity_poly.entity_id
_entity_poly.type
_entity_poly.pdbx_seq_one_letter_code
_entity_poly.pdbx_strand_id
1 'polypeptide(L)'
;MTVQKCKQFCGKKGFKFAGVEYGYECFCGNDLRKDRKRKESDCKTPCSGNKRQTCGGPWRISIYTAPEDVDESGYIGCYQDDSTRILHNEVLKDKGMTVQKCKQFCGKKGFKFAGVEYGYECFCGNDLRKDRKRKESDCKTPCSGNKRQTCGGPWRISIYTAPEDVDGEYVL
;
A
#
# COMPACT_ATOMS: atom_id res chain seq x y z
N MET A 1 -9.64 6.89 13.03
CA MET A 1 -9.32 7.07 11.60
C MET A 1 -7.87 6.66 11.34
N THR A 2 -7.58 6.00 10.22
CA THR A 2 -6.22 5.78 9.68
C THR A 2 -6.18 6.34 8.26
N VAL A 3 -4.98 6.63 7.72
CA VAL A 3 -4.83 7.08 6.32
C VAL A 3 -5.45 6.06 5.37
N GLN A 4 -5.13 4.79 5.61
CA GLN A 4 -5.58 3.65 4.81
C GLN A 4 -7.11 3.50 4.80
N LYS A 5 -7.74 3.61 5.97
CA LYS A 5 -9.20 3.53 6.11
C LYS A 5 -9.90 4.64 5.32
N CYS A 6 -9.35 5.86 5.33
CA CYS A 6 -9.90 6.96 4.53
C CYS A 6 -9.72 6.73 3.02
N LYS A 7 -8.52 6.28 2.57
CA LYS A 7 -8.27 5.91 1.17
C LYS A 7 -9.25 4.86 0.66
N GLN A 8 -9.48 3.80 1.44
CA GLN A 8 -10.43 2.74 1.08
C GLN A 8 -11.87 3.25 1.03
N PHE A 9 -12.28 4.06 2.01
CA PHE A 9 -13.62 4.64 2.06
C PHE A 9 -13.92 5.50 0.82
N CYS A 10 -12.98 6.36 0.43
CA CYS A 10 -13.13 7.21 -0.75
C CYS A 10 -13.03 6.42 -2.06
N GLY A 11 -12.09 5.47 -2.14
CA GLY A 11 -11.89 4.63 -3.32
C GLY A 11 -13.12 3.77 -3.62
N LYS A 12 -13.71 3.13 -2.61
CA LYS A 12 -14.98 2.37 -2.76
C LYS A 12 -16.16 3.22 -3.22
N LYS A 13 -16.09 4.53 -3.05
CA LYS A 13 -17.10 5.50 -3.50
C LYS A 13 -16.76 6.14 -4.86
N GLY A 14 -15.68 5.70 -5.52
CA GLY A 14 -15.25 6.20 -6.83
C GLY A 14 -14.56 7.57 -6.80
N PHE A 15 -14.11 8.03 -5.63
CA PHE A 15 -13.35 9.27 -5.54
C PHE A 15 -11.86 9.03 -5.82
N LYS A 16 -11.23 9.94 -6.58
CA LYS A 16 -9.80 9.85 -6.90
C LYS A 16 -8.88 10.10 -5.71
N PHE A 17 -9.33 10.91 -4.74
CA PHE A 17 -8.54 11.36 -3.61
C PHE A 17 -9.27 11.15 -2.29
N ALA A 18 -8.48 10.85 -1.26
CA ALA A 18 -8.86 10.83 0.13
C ALA A 18 -8.03 11.86 0.88
N GLY A 19 -8.65 12.59 1.79
CA GLY A 19 -7.99 13.57 2.64
C GLY A 19 -8.30 13.30 4.11
N VAL A 20 -7.30 13.40 4.97
CA VAL A 20 -7.46 13.26 6.42
C VAL A 20 -7.10 14.56 7.13
N GLU A 21 -7.92 14.96 8.09
CA GLU A 21 -7.78 16.22 8.84
C GLU A 21 -7.99 15.98 10.34
N TYR A 22 -7.32 16.81 11.14
CA TYR A 22 -7.46 16.89 12.60
C TYR A 22 -7.37 15.52 13.33
N GLY A 23 -6.70 14.54 12.73
CA GLY A 23 -6.50 13.21 13.31
C GLY A 23 -7.68 12.24 13.17
N TYR A 24 -8.88 12.68 12.83
CA TYR A 24 -10.06 11.80 12.81
C TYR A 24 -11.01 12.01 11.64
N GLU A 25 -10.92 13.13 10.92
CA GLU A 25 -11.83 13.45 9.82
C GLU A 25 -11.32 12.81 8.52
N CYS A 26 -12.26 12.48 7.64
CA CYS A 26 -11.97 11.92 6.31
C CYS A 26 -12.84 12.60 5.26
N PHE A 27 -12.21 13.05 4.18
CA PHE A 27 -12.82 13.76 3.07
C PHE A 27 -12.50 13.05 1.77
N CYS A 28 -13.42 13.09 0.82
CA CYS A 28 -13.24 12.50 -0.50
C CYS A 28 -13.38 13.57 -1.58
N GLY A 29 -12.63 13.45 -2.66
CA GLY A 29 -12.68 14.42 -3.76
C GLY A 29 -12.09 13.88 -5.05
N ASN A 30 -12.40 14.57 -6.15
CA ASN A 30 -11.90 14.23 -7.48
C ASN A 30 -10.89 15.25 -8.03
N ASP A 31 -10.76 16.39 -7.38
CA ASP A 31 -9.98 17.54 -7.84
C ASP A 31 -9.09 18.08 -6.72
N LEU A 32 -7.91 18.59 -7.10
CA LEU A 32 -6.94 19.15 -6.17
C LEU A 32 -6.75 20.65 -6.42
N ARG A 33 -6.89 21.45 -5.37
CA ARG A 33 -6.54 22.88 -5.37
C ARG A 33 -5.06 23.06 -5.05
N LYS A 34 -4.20 22.94 -6.08
CA LYS A 34 -2.73 22.96 -5.94
C LYS A 34 -2.19 24.30 -5.40
N ASP A 35 -2.90 25.40 -5.64
CA ASP A 35 -2.63 26.75 -5.14
C ASP A 35 -2.65 26.84 -3.60
N ARG A 36 -3.26 25.86 -2.92
CA ARG A 36 -3.39 25.82 -1.47
C ARG A 36 -2.41 24.88 -0.77
N LYS A 37 -1.37 24.41 -1.47
CA LYS A 37 -0.34 23.57 -0.84
C LYS A 37 0.33 24.33 0.32
N ARG A 38 0.53 23.64 1.44
CA ARG A 38 1.21 24.16 2.63
C ARG A 38 2.38 23.24 2.99
N LYS A 39 3.17 23.65 3.99
CA LYS A 39 4.30 22.86 4.46
C LYS A 39 3.79 21.57 5.09
N GLU A 40 4.50 20.47 4.85
CA GLU A 40 4.16 19.17 5.44
C GLU A 40 4.16 19.22 6.98
N SER A 41 4.95 20.14 7.56
CA SER A 41 4.97 20.39 9.01
C SER A 41 3.63 20.83 9.59
N ASP A 42 2.75 21.41 8.78
CA ASP A 42 1.42 21.83 9.22
C ASP A 42 0.46 20.63 9.35
N CYS A 43 0.83 19.47 8.81
CA CYS A 43 0.02 18.25 8.73
C CYS A 43 0.50 17.15 9.69
N LYS A 44 0.86 17.53 10.93
CA LYS A 44 1.50 16.64 11.91
C LYS A 44 0.57 16.05 12.98
N THR A 45 -0.74 16.26 12.91
CA THR A 45 -1.68 15.68 13.89
C THR A 45 -1.73 14.15 13.73
N PRO A 46 -1.46 13.37 14.80
CA PRO A 46 -1.49 11.92 14.73
C PRO A 46 -2.90 11.38 14.44
N CYS A 47 -2.99 10.32 13.64
CA CYS A 47 -4.24 9.64 13.38
C CYS A 47 -4.82 9.00 14.66
N SER A 48 -6.12 9.15 14.88
CA SER A 48 -6.85 8.57 16.02
C SER A 48 -6.83 7.03 16.05
N GLY A 49 -6.71 6.38 14.89
CA GLY A 49 -6.64 4.92 14.77
C GLY A 49 -5.23 4.35 14.63
N ASN A 50 -4.22 5.19 14.41
CA ASN A 50 -2.81 4.78 14.38
C ASN A 50 -1.90 5.98 14.66
N LYS A 51 -1.37 6.07 15.87
CA LYS A 51 -0.52 7.20 16.30
C LYS A 51 0.82 7.31 15.56
N ARG A 52 1.22 6.27 14.82
CA ARG A 52 2.42 6.30 13.95
C ARG A 52 2.16 6.99 12.61
N GLN A 53 0.90 7.22 12.24
CA GLN A 53 0.52 7.91 11.02
C GLN A 53 0.15 9.37 11.33
N THR A 54 0.40 10.26 10.37
CA THR A 54 -0.09 11.64 10.38
C THR A 54 -1.40 11.74 9.60
N CYS A 55 -2.35 12.50 10.14
CA CYS A 55 -3.69 12.70 9.60
C CYS A 55 -4.04 14.19 9.59
N GLY A 56 -3.29 14.97 8.81
CA GLY A 56 -3.50 16.40 8.66
C GLY A 56 -3.14 17.19 9.91
N GLY A 57 -3.83 18.30 10.13
CA GLY A 57 -3.65 19.24 11.23
C GLY A 57 -4.90 20.10 11.42
N PRO A 58 -4.92 21.03 12.38
CA PRO A 58 -6.01 21.99 12.50
C PRO A 58 -6.10 22.82 11.21
N TRP A 59 -7.23 22.74 10.49
CA TRP A 59 -7.42 23.41 9.19
C TRP A 59 -6.39 23.02 8.13
N ARG A 60 -5.90 21.78 8.19
CA ARG A 60 -4.82 21.26 7.32
C ARG A 60 -5.13 19.82 6.94
N ILE A 61 -5.35 19.59 5.66
CA ILE A 61 -5.72 18.27 5.14
C ILE A 61 -4.51 17.61 4.45
N SER A 62 -4.15 16.40 4.90
CA SER A 62 -3.19 15.55 4.17
C SER A 62 -3.94 14.79 3.09
N ILE A 63 -3.51 14.93 1.84
CA ILE A 63 -4.19 14.36 0.66
C ILE A 63 -3.44 13.13 0.14
N TYR A 64 -4.18 12.07 -0.16
CA TYR A 64 -3.70 10.80 -0.70
C TYR A 64 -4.54 10.37 -1.90
N THR A 65 -3.96 9.59 -2.82
CA THR A 65 -4.75 8.90 -3.86
C THR A 65 -5.64 7.82 -3.23
N ALA A 66 -6.85 7.66 -3.73
CA ALA A 66 -7.83 6.69 -3.23
C ALA A 66 -8.15 5.63 -4.30
N PRO A 67 -7.30 4.59 -4.46
CA PRO A 67 -7.56 3.53 -5.43
C PRO A 67 -8.76 2.68 -5.00
N GLU A 68 -9.64 2.36 -5.96
CA GLU A 68 -10.90 1.63 -5.73
C GLU A 68 -10.67 0.20 -5.19
N ASP A 69 -9.60 -0.46 -5.65
CA ASP A 69 -9.32 -1.88 -5.44
C ASP A 69 -8.33 -2.18 -4.29
N VAL A 70 -8.12 -1.25 -3.34
CA VAL A 70 -7.14 -1.45 -2.26
C VAL A 70 -7.81 -1.56 -0.90
N ASP A 71 -7.55 -2.65 -0.18
CA ASP A 71 -8.08 -2.87 1.16
C ASP A 71 -7.23 -2.23 2.27
N GLU A 72 -7.62 -2.41 3.54
CA GLU A 72 -6.89 -1.83 4.67
C GLU A 72 -5.49 -2.45 4.89
N SER A 73 -5.25 -3.67 4.43
CA SER A 73 -3.91 -4.26 4.46
C SER A 73 -2.99 -3.72 3.35
N GLY A 74 -3.55 -2.98 2.40
CA GLY A 74 -2.88 -2.53 1.19
C GLY A 74 -2.88 -3.58 0.11
N TYR A 75 -3.66 -4.66 0.26
CA TYR A 75 -3.82 -5.68 -0.75
C TYR A 75 -4.61 -5.13 -1.93
N ILE A 76 -4.10 -5.40 -3.13
CA ILE A 76 -4.67 -4.94 -4.41
C ILE A 76 -5.38 -6.10 -5.12
N GLY A 77 -4.81 -7.31 -5.00
CA GLY A 77 -5.40 -8.51 -5.58
C GLY A 77 -4.37 -9.56 -5.98
N CYS A 78 -4.89 -10.69 -6.46
CA CYS A 78 -4.11 -11.75 -7.06
C CYS A 78 -3.88 -11.49 -8.55
N TYR A 79 -2.65 -11.65 -9.03
CA TYR A 79 -2.29 -11.42 -10.44
C TYR A 79 -1.53 -12.63 -11.01
N GLN A 80 -1.67 -12.85 -12.31
CA GLN A 80 -0.84 -13.80 -13.03
C GLN A 80 0.57 -13.21 -13.22
N ASP A 81 1.58 -13.99 -12.85
CA ASP A 81 2.97 -13.72 -13.19
C ASP A 81 3.46 -14.65 -14.31
N ASP A 82 4.58 -14.30 -14.94
CA ASP A 82 5.26 -15.11 -15.96
C ASP A 82 6.74 -14.75 -16.04
N SER A 83 7.45 -15.31 -17.02
CA SER A 83 8.89 -15.07 -17.21
C SER A 83 9.26 -13.59 -17.42
N THR A 84 8.31 -12.73 -17.81
CA THR A 84 8.55 -11.28 -17.99
C THR A 84 8.40 -10.48 -16.70
N ARG A 85 7.86 -11.11 -15.63
CA ARG A 85 7.63 -10.54 -14.30
C ARG A 85 6.74 -9.29 -14.30
N ILE A 86 5.57 -9.39 -13.70
CA ILE A 86 4.66 -8.25 -13.55
C ILE A 86 5.28 -7.15 -12.66
N LEU A 87 6.08 -7.54 -11.67
CA LEU A 87 6.97 -6.66 -10.91
C LEU A 87 8.41 -7.14 -11.14
N HIS A 88 9.20 -6.37 -11.87
CA HIS A 88 10.50 -6.82 -12.43
C HIS A 88 11.70 -6.03 -11.91
N ASN A 89 11.52 -5.04 -11.04
CA ASN A 89 12.58 -4.11 -10.70
C ASN A 89 13.55 -4.68 -9.65
N GLU A 90 13.04 -5.29 -8.59
CA GLU A 90 13.85 -5.84 -7.49
C GLU A 90 13.25 -7.13 -6.96
N VAL A 91 14.09 -8.06 -6.52
CA VAL A 91 13.67 -9.39 -6.06
C VAL A 91 14.41 -9.77 -4.78
N LEU A 92 13.66 -10.30 -3.80
CA LEU A 92 14.18 -10.90 -2.58
C LEU A 92 13.58 -12.31 -2.43
N LYS A 93 14.43 -13.32 -2.22
CA LYS A 93 14.00 -14.69 -1.89
C LYS A 93 14.44 -15.02 -0.47
N ASP A 94 13.49 -15.42 0.38
CA ASP A 94 13.78 -15.62 1.80
C ASP A 94 12.87 -16.70 2.39
N LYS A 95 13.46 -17.71 3.05
CA LYS A 95 12.69 -18.81 3.66
C LYS A 95 11.85 -18.36 4.86
N GLY A 96 12.09 -17.18 5.43
CA GLY A 96 11.26 -16.51 6.42
C GLY A 96 10.37 -15.42 5.84
N MET A 97 9.93 -15.51 4.57
CA MET A 97 9.09 -14.49 3.95
C MET A 97 7.75 -14.31 4.67
N THR A 98 7.36 -13.04 4.84
CA THR A 98 6.03 -12.61 5.26
C THR A 98 5.57 -11.48 4.36
N VAL A 99 4.26 -11.23 4.30
CA VAL A 99 3.71 -10.10 3.53
C VAL A 99 4.34 -8.78 4.00
N GLN A 100 4.44 -8.58 5.31
CA GLN A 100 5.01 -7.36 5.89
C GLN A 100 6.48 -7.18 5.51
N LYS A 101 7.29 -8.25 5.57
CA LYS A 101 8.70 -8.22 5.20
C LYS A 101 8.89 -7.77 3.74
N CYS A 102 8.07 -8.30 2.83
CA CYS A 102 8.13 -7.89 1.42
C CYS A 102 7.71 -6.43 1.22
N LYS A 103 6.61 -6.00 1.85
CA LYS A 103 6.15 -4.60 1.78
C LYS A 103 7.20 -3.61 2.28
N GLN A 104 7.83 -3.90 3.43
CA GLN A 104 8.90 -3.07 3.99
C GLN A 104 10.14 -3.06 3.10
N PHE A 105 10.55 -4.21 2.58
CA PHE A 105 11.68 -4.30 1.66
C PHE A 105 11.49 -3.42 0.42
N CYS A 106 10.32 -3.51 -0.23
CA CYS A 106 10.02 -2.70 -1.41
C CYS A 106 9.80 -1.23 -1.06
N GLY A 107 9.14 -0.93 0.05
CA GLY A 107 8.86 0.43 0.52
C GLY A 107 10.16 1.19 0.85
N LYS A 108 11.11 0.57 1.57
CA LYS A 108 12.43 1.15 1.86
C LYS A 108 13.26 1.44 0.61
N LYS A 109 12.97 0.75 -0.49
CA LYS A 109 13.60 0.98 -1.80
C LYS A 109 12.81 1.96 -2.69
N GLY A 110 11.72 2.55 -2.20
CA GLY A 110 10.94 3.56 -2.93
C GLY A 110 10.04 2.99 -4.02
N PHE A 111 9.73 1.69 -4.00
CA PHE A 111 8.80 1.10 -4.97
C PHE A 111 7.35 1.28 -4.54
N LYS A 112 6.45 1.47 -5.52
CA LYS A 112 5.00 1.62 -5.25
C LYS A 112 4.34 0.30 -4.85
N PHE A 113 4.83 -0.82 -5.36
CA PHE A 113 4.22 -2.14 -5.19
C PHE A 113 5.21 -3.17 -4.68
N ALA A 114 4.68 -4.05 -3.83
CA ALA A 114 5.30 -5.28 -3.38
C ALA A 114 4.43 -6.45 -3.83
N GLY A 115 5.04 -7.52 -4.29
CA GLY A 115 4.36 -8.74 -4.69
C GLY A 115 5.01 -9.95 -4.06
N VAL A 116 4.21 -10.81 -3.43
CA VAL A 116 4.70 -12.07 -2.87
C VAL A 116 4.22 -13.25 -3.73
N GLU A 117 5.15 -14.15 -4.05
CA GLU A 117 4.92 -15.31 -4.92
C GLU A 117 5.52 -16.57 -4.31
N TYR A 118 4.88 -17.71 -4.59
CA TYR A 118 5.37 -19.05 -4.27
C TYR A 118 5.77 -19.26 -2.79
N GLY A 119 5.20 -18.46 -1.89
CA GLY A 119 5.41 -18.55 -0.45
C GLY A 119 6.68 -17.87 0.09
N TYR A 120 7.74 -17.70 -0.72
CA TYR A 120 9.04 -17.22 -0.25
C TYR A 120 9.69 -16.13 -1.13
N GLU A 121 9.08 -15.80 -2.27
CA GLU A 121 9.61 -14.80 -3.20
C GLU A 121 8.90 -13.46 -2.99
N CYS A 122 9.66 -12.38 -3.07
CA CYS A 122 9.21 -11.01 -3.00
C CYS A 122 9.72 -10.25 -4.21
N PHE A 123 8.83 -9.52 -4.88
CA PHE A 123 9.11 -8.72 -6.06
C PHE A 123 8.65 -7.29 -5.82
N CYS A 124 9.44 -6.32 -6.26
CA CYS A 124 9.10 -4.91 -6.20
C CYS A 124 8.95 -4.33 -7.59
N GLY A 125 8.08 -3.33 -7.71
CA GLY A 125 7.98 -2.56 -8.94
C GLY A 125 7.06 -1.35 -8.83
N ASN A 126 6.99 -0.61 -9.92
CA ASN A 126 6.26 0.66 -9.99
C ASN A 126 5.04 0.63 -10.90
N ASP A 127 4.90 -0.44 -11.68
CA ASP A 127 3.87 -0.59 -12.69
C ASP A 127 3.10 -1.89 -12.46
N LEU A 128 1.78 -1.84 -12.72
CA LEU A 128 0.90 -2.99 -12.53
C LEU A 128 -0.03 -3.14 -13.73
N ARG A 129 -0.01 -4.33 -14.33
CA ARG A 129 -0.86 -4.71 -15.46
C ARG A 129 -2.22 -5.22 -14.97
N LYS A 130 -3.24 -4.36 -15.00
CA LYS A 130 -4.58 -4.67 -14.48
C LYS A 130 -5.27 -5.84 -15.21
N ASP A 131 -4.97 -6.06 -16.49
CA ASP A 131 -5.45 -7.17 -17.32
C ASP A 131 -5.03 -8.57 -16.80
N ARG A 132 -4.04 -8.61 -15.90
CA ARG A 132 -3.52 -9.85 -15.33
C ARG A 132 -4.18 -10.24 -14.00
N LYS A 133 -5.21 -9.54 -13.53
CA LYS A 133 -5.92 -9.90 -12.29
C LYS A 133 -6.54 -11.30 -12.40
N ARG A 134 -6.42 -12.12 -11.36
CA ARG A 134 -6.90 -13.51 -11.28
C ARG A 134 -7.75 -13.72 -10.04
N LYS A 135 -8.32 -14.92 -9.92
CA LYS A 135 -9.16 -15.28 -8.78
C LYS A 135 -8.28 -15.35 -7.52
N GLU A 136 -8.82 -14.87 -6.41
CA GLU A 136 -8.16 -14.94 -5.09
C GLU A 136 -7.83 -16.39 -4.69
N SER A 137 -8.55 -17.38 -5.21
CA SER A 137 -8.25 -18.80 -5.03
C SER A 137 -6.89 -19.23 -5.55
N ASP A 138 -6.32 -18.50 -6.51
CA ASP A 138 -5.05 -18.85 -7.15
C ASP A 138 -3.85 -18.38 -6.29
N CYS A 139 -4.07 -17.44 -5.37
CA CYS A 139 -3.05 -16.87 -4.50
C CYS A 139 -3.17 -17.38 -3.04
N LYS A 140 -3.20 -18.71 -2.87
CA LYS A 140 -3.42 -19.37 -1.57
C LYS A 140 -2.20 -20.05 -0.97
N THR A 141 -1.02 -19.93 -1.58
CA THR A 141 0.21 -20.53 -1.04
C THR A 141 0.58 -19.84 0.28
N PRO A 142 0.74 -20.57 1.39
CA PRO A 142 1.10 -19.97 2.67
C PRO A 142 2.52 -19.37 2.63
N CYS A 143 2.69 -18.20 3.25
CA CYS A 143 4.01 -17.61 3.41
C CYS A 143 4.96 -18.54 4.19
N SER A 144 6.24 -18.56 3.81
CA SER A 144 7.21 -19.46 4.41
C SER A 144 7.57 -19.07 5.85
N GLY A 145 7.58 -17.77 6.17
CA GLY A 145 7.81 -17.24 7.52
C GLY A 145 6.56 -17.08 8.38
N ASN A 146 5.35 -17.15 7.81
CA ASN A 146 4.10 -17.13 8.57
C ASN A 146 2.97 -17.85 7.82
N LYS A 147 2.65 -19.08 8.25
CA LYS A 147 1.65 -19.93 7.58
C LYS A 147 0.20 -19.44 7.71
N ARG A 148 -0.06 -18.43 8.54
CA ARG A 148 -1.38 -17.77 8.64
C ARG A 148 -1.60 -16.70 7.55
N GLN A 149 -0.54 -16.32 6.84
CA GLN A 149 -0.59 -15.39 5.71
C GLN A 149 -0.49 -16.14 4.39
N THR A 150 -1.06 -15.57 3.33
CA THR A 150 -0.93 -16.06 1.95
C THR A 150 0.09 -15.22 1.18
N CYS A 151 0.97 -15.88 0.44
CA CYS A 151 2.05 -15.30 -0.35
C CYS A 151 2.00 -15.80 -1.79
N GLY A 152 0.91 -15.48 -2.50
CA GLY A 152 0.73 -15.82 -3.90
C GLY A 152 0.53 -17.32 -4.15
N GLY A 153 1.14 -17.84 -5.21
CA GLY A 153 1.09 -19.20 -5.70
C GLY A 153 2.10 -19.40 -6.83
N PRO A 154 2.17 -20.58 -7.47
CA PRO A 154 3.07 -20.80 -8.60
C PRO A 154 2.63 -19.91 -9.78
N TRP A 155 3.48 -18.97 -10.22
CA TRP A 155 3.13 -17.98 -11.26
C TRP A 155 1.87 -17.17 -10.92
N ARG A 156 1.63 -16.95 -9.63
CA ARG A 156 0.51 -16.19 -9.06
C ARG A 156 1.04 -15.30 -7.97
N ILE A 157 0.94 -14.00 -8.16
CA ILE A 157 1.54 -13.03 -7.25
C ILE A 157 0.45 -12.23 -6.55
N SER A 158 0.51 -12.21 -5.22
CA SER A 158 -0.35 -11.35 -4.40
C SER A 158 0.28 -9.97 -4.33
N ILE A 159 -0.39 -8.96 -4.91
CA ILE A 159 0.12 -7.60 -5.02
C ILE A 159 -0.40 -6.74 -3.87
N TYR A 160 0.50 -5.99 -3.26
CA TYR A 160 0.27 -5.03 -2.19
C TYR A 160 0.86 -3.67 -2.56
N THR A 161 0.29 -2.60 -2.03
CA THR A 161 0.99 -1.31 -1.96
C THR A 161 2.21 -1.45 -1.06
N ALA A 162 3.33 -0.87 -1.47
CA ALA A 162 4.55 -0.75 -0.67
C ALA A 162 4.72 0.73 -0.26
N PRO A 163 4.02 1.21 0.79
CA PRO A 163 4.28 2.55 1.27
C PRO A 163 5.74 2.63 1.75
N GLU A 164 6.42 3.72 1.43
CA GLU A 164 7.68 4.05 2.12
C GLU A 164 7.40 4.01 3.63
N ASP A 165 8.23 3.28 4.37
CA ASP A 165 8.14 3.25 5.82
C ASP A 165 8.36 4.69 6.31
N VAL A 166 7.27 5.38 6.68
CA VAL A 166 7.30 6.48 7.65
C VAL A 166 7.50 5.86 9.03
N ASP A 167 8.59 5.11 9.19
CA ASP A 167 9.09 4.72 10.50
C ASP A 167 9.96 5.88 10.99
N GLY A 168 9.52 6.47 12.09
CA GLY A 168 10.14 7.64 12.71
C GLY A 168 11.64 7.46 12.98
N GLU A 169 12.44 8.01 12.08
CA GLU A 169 13.80 8.42 12.34
C GLU A 169 14.02 9.78 11.68
N TYR A 170 14.26 10.79 12.53
CA TYR A 170 14.70 12.10 12.11
C TYR A 170 16.01 11.98 11.35
N VAL A 171 16.05 12.48 10.11
CA VAL A 171 17.25 12.94 9.42
C VAL A 171 16.76 14.10 8.53
N LEU A 172 16.97 15.40 8.79
CA LEU A 172 17.81 16.18 9.71
C LEU A 172 16.94 17.19 10.48
#